data_AF-A0A420SQ42-F1
#
_entry.id   AF-A0A420SQ42-F1
#
_cell.length_a   1.000
_cell.length_b   1.000
_cell.length_c   1.000
_cell.angle_alpha   90.00
_cell.angle_beta   90.00
_cell.angle_gamma   90.00
#
_symmetry.space_group_name_H-M   'P 1'
#
loop_
_entity.id
_entity.type
_entity.pdbx_description
1 polymer ?
#
loop_
_entity_poly.entity_id
_entity_poly.type
_entity_poly.pdbx_seq_one_letter_code
_entity_poly.pdbx_strand_id
1 'polypeptide(L)'
;MPSIYTLNHGDADKERQRLDLQHDVFKAVTRGDLPPVIWHHLKSLSAPKVADANTGTGIFLKEIATRISKEAQLDGFDIDKSKFHEIASLPPNVKLQYGNVLHPFPKEYLGTYDLVHVKLLYAALKKDEWLKAVKNLKTLLKPDGYLFWSEIGAYGYASNPYSAALHEWKRIESAAAVKFGRDPKYMPNPPVPIACT
;
A
#
# COMPACT_ATOMS: atom_id res chain seq x y z
N MET A 1 24.04 8.74 -0.40
CA MET A 1 23.31 8.57 0.86
C MET A 1 22.82 7.12 0.92
N PRO A 2 22.87 6.43 2.07
CA PRO A 2 22.25 5.12 2.20
C PRO A 2 20.74 5.25 1.92
N SER A 3 20.18 4.29 1.19
CA SER A 3 18.76 4.25 0.87
C SER A 3 17.94 4.23 2.17
N ILE A 4 16.98 5.15 2.30
CA ILE A 4 15.99 5.13 3.40
C ILE A 4 15.09 3.88 3.29
N TYR A 5 15.07 3.25 2.11
CA TYR A 5 14.32 2.05 1.84
C TYR A 5 15.14 0.80 2.22
N THR A 6 14.78 0.20 3.34
CA THR A 6 15.42 -0.98 3.96
C THR A 6 15.35 -2.27 3.14
N LEU A 7 14.51 -2.33 2.10
CA LEU A 7 14.35 -3.52 1.26
C LEU A 7 15.09 -3.41 -0.10
N ASN A 8 15.83 -2.32 -0.36
CA ASN A 8 16.44 -2.04 -1.67
C ASN A 8 17.96 -2.15 -1.57
N HIS A 9 18.44 -3.39 -1.64
CA HIS A 9 19.86 -3.72 -1.58
C HIS A 9 20.36 -4.45 -2.85
N GLY A 10 19.71 -4.23 -4.00
CA GLY A 10 19.99 -5.00 -5.22
C GLY A 10 19.76 -4.25 -6.53
N ASP A 11 19.76 -5.03 -7.61
CA ASP A 11 19.50 -4.57 -8.96
C ASP A 11 18.07 -4.00 -9.11
N ALA A 12 17.96 -2.85 -9.80
CA ALA A 12 16.70 -2.12 -9.90
C ALA A 12 15.62 -2.88 -10.69
N ASP A 13 15.99 -3.65 -11.72
CA ASP A 13 15.04 -4.47 -12.48
C ASP A 13 14.51 -5.62 -11.63
N LYS A 14 15.41 -6.29 -10.90
CA LYS A 14 14.99 -7.35 -9.95
C LYS A 14 14.08 -6.80 -8.86
N GLU A 15 14.35 -5.60 -8.37
CA GLU A 15 13.51 -4.95 -7.36
C GLU A 15 12.14 -4.56 -7.91
N ARG A 16 12.06 -4.07 -9.16
CA ARG A 16 10.77 -3.85 -9.86
C ARG A 16 9.98 -5.16 -10.00
N GLN A 17 10.62 -6.23 -10.47
CA GLN A 17 9.99 -7.55 -10.60
C GLN A 17 9.49 -8.07 -9.26
N ARG A 18 10.26 -7.90 -8.18
CA ARG A 18 9.86 -8.29 -6.83
C ARG A 18 8.63 -7.49 -6.35
N LEU A 19 8.57 -6.19 -6.62
CA LEU A 19 7.43 -5.34 -6.27
C LEU A 19 6.16 -5.71 -7.04
N ASP A 20 6.28 -5.97 -8.34
CA ASP A 20 5.16 -6.41 -9.18
C ASP A 20 4.65 -7.80 -8.71
N LEU A 21 5.55 -8.74 -8.45
CA LEU A 21 5.20 -10.04 -7.87
C LEU A 21 4.53 -9.90 -6.50
N GLN A 22 5.03 -8.99 -5.65
CA GLN A 22 4.43 -8.71 -4.34
C GLN A 22 2.99 -8.19 -4.48
N HIS A 23 2.72 -7.34 -5.48
CA HIS A 23 1.37 -6.88 -5.77
C HIS A 23 0.45 -8.04 -6.17
N ASP A 24 0.89 -8.91 -7.08
CA ASP A 24 0.11 -10.07 -7.53
C ASP A 24 -0.19 -11.06 -6.41
N VAL A 25 0.83 -11.39 -5.61
CA VAL A 25 0.67 -12.27 -4.44
C VAL A 25 -0.33 -11.67 -3.45
N PHE A 26 -0.18 -10.38 -3.13
CA PHE A 26 -1.06 -9.70 -2.18
C PHE A 26 -2.51 -9.70 -2.68
N LYS A 27 -2.74 -9.31 -3.94
CA LYS A 27 -4.04 -9.34 -4.61
C LYS A 27 -4.67 -10.73 -4.59
N ALA A 28 -3.89 -11.77 -4.84
CA ALA A 28 -4.38 -13.16 -4.83
C ALA A 28 -4.84 -13.59 -3.42
N VAL A 29 -4.10 -13.26 -2.37
CA VAL A 29 -4.45 -13.64 -0.99
C VAL A 29 -5.57 -12.78 -0.39
N THR A 30 -5.76 -11.55 -0.85
CA THR A 30 -6.84 -10.65 -0.40
C THR A 30 -8.10 -10.72 -1.24
N ARG A 31 -8.15 -11.61 -2.25
CA ARG A 31 -9.28 -11.78 -3.18
C ARG A 31 -9.58 -10.52 -4.00
N GLY A 32 -8.54 -9.80 -4.40
CA GLY A 32 -8.61 -8.62 -5.26
C GLY A 32 -8.00 -7.36 -4.66
N ASP A 33 -7.98 -6.30 -5.46
CA ASP A 33 -7.31 -5.03 -5.14
C ASP A 33 -8.14 -4.11 -4.25
N LEU A 34 -9.46 -4.10 -4.46
CA LEU A 34 -10.40 -3.22 -3.77
C LEU A 34 -11.69 -3.98 -3.42
N PRO A 35 -12.35 -3.64 -2.28
CA PRO A 35 -13.66 -4.15 -1.93
C PRO A 35 -14.75 -3.75 -2.95
N PRO A 36 -15.85 -4.52 -3.09
CA PRO A 36 -16.93 -4.23 -4.03
C PRO A 36 -17.53 -2.82 -3.91
N VAL A 37 -17.66 -2.27 -2.69
CA VAL A 37 -18.20 -0.91 -2.47
C VAL A 37 -17.35 0.18 -3.12
N ILE A 38 -16.03 0.05 -3.07
CA ILE A 38 -15.10 1.00 -3.68
C ILE A 38 -15.13 0.85 -5.20
N TRP A 39 -15.17 -0.39 -5.70
CA TRP A 39 -15.33 -0.64 -7.14
C TRP A 39 -16.62 -0.02 -7.69
N HIS A 40 -17.73 -0.18 -6.98
CA HIS A 40 -19.00 0.40 -7.39
C HIS A 40 -18.94 1.93 -7.41
N HIS A 41 -18.38 2.55 -6.36
CA HIS A 41 -18.18 3.99 -6.30
C HIS A 41 -17.36 4.51 -7.49
N LEU A 42 -16.16 3.95 -7.73
CA LEU A 42 -15.30 4.40 -8.84
C LEU A 42 -15.95 4.22 -10.21
N LYS A 43 -16.69 3.13 -10.43
CA LYS A 43 -17.38 2.86 -11.71
C LYS A 43 -18.63 3.71 -11.92
N SER A 44 -19.19 4.28 -10.85
CA SER A 44 -20.33 5.20 -10.94
C SER A 44 -19.95 6.61 -11.43
N LEU A 45 -18.66 6.94 -11.35
CA LEU A 45 -18.12 8.24 -11.74
C LEU A 45 -17.66 8.23 -13.20
N SER A 46 -17.93 9.31 -13.93
CA SER A 46 -17.48 9.47 -15.32
C SER A 46 -15.97 9.69 -15.45
N ALA A 47 -15.35 10.36 -14.48
CA ALA A 47 -13.92 10.67 -14.44
C ALA A 47 -13.38 10.56 -13.00
N PRO A 48 -13.27 9.33 -12.45
CA PRO A 48 -12.80 9.13 -11.08
C PRO A 48 -11.33 9.53 -10.94
N LYS A 49 -10.95 10.08 -9.78
CA LYS A 49 -9.57 10.42 -9.45
C LYS A 49 -9.03 9.48 -8.37
N VAL A 50 -7.93 8.81 -8.66
CA VAL A 50 -7.28 7.86 -7.74
C VAL A 50 -5.85 8.32 -7.45
N ALA A 51 -5.51 8.40 -6.17
CA ALA A 51 -4.14 8.54 -5.70
C ALA A 51 -3.65 7.18 -5.17
N ASP A 52 -2.49 6.73 -5.61
CA ASP A 52 -1.77 5.59 -5.00
C ASP A 52 -0.54 6.14 -4.27
N ALA A 53 -0.57 6.16 -2.94
CA ALA A 53 0.54 6.66 -2.14
C ALA A 53 1.42 5.51 -1.66
N ASN A 54 2.74 5.67 -1.82
CA ASN A 54 3.72 4.58 -1.81
C ASN A 54 3.49 3.60 -2.99
N THR A 55 3.41 4.17 -4.20
CA THR A 55 3.01 3.43 -5.41
C THR A 55 4.03 2.39 -5.87
N GLY A 56 5.28 2.45 -5.39
CA GLY A 56 6.36 1.56 -5.81
C GLY A 56 6.60 1.65 -7.31
N THR A 57 6.26 0.61 -8.06
CA THR A 57 6.41 0.58 -9.52
C THR A 57 5.29 1.30 -10.27
N GLY A 58 4.15 1.56 -9.63
CA GLY A 58 2.93 2.03 -10.29
C GLY A 58 2.01 0.90 -10.78
N ILE A 59 2.32 -0.36 -10.48
CA ILE A 59 1.59 -1.53 -10.99
C ILE A 59 0.09 -1.50 -10.66
N PHE A 60 -0.29 -1.08 -9.45
CA PHE A 60 -1.69 -0.97 -9.06
C PHE A 60 -2.46 0.00 -9.97
N LEU A 61 -1.88 1.18 -10.25
CA LEU A 61 -2.49 2.18 -11.14
C LEU A 61 -2.57 1.68 -12.59
N LYS A 62 -1.54 0.98 -13.05
CA LYS A 62 -1.53 0.35 -14.37
C LYS A 62 -2.66 -0.67 -14.52
N GLU A 63 -2.92 -1.49 -13.50
CA GLU A 63 -3.99 -2.48 -13.54
C GLU A 63 -5.38 -1.84 -13.44
N ILE A 64 -5.60 -0.93 -12.49
CA ILE A 64 -6.92 -0.33 -12.29
C ILE A 64 -7.37 0.50 -13.50
N ALA A 65 -6.44 1.13 -14.24
CA ALA A 65 -6.73 1.86 -15.47
C ALA A 65 -7.50 1.03 -16.51
N THR A 66 -7.33 -0.30 -16.51
CA THR A 66 -8.04 -1.20 -17.44
C THR A 66 -9.48 -1.52 -17.01
N ARG A 67 -9.88 -1.13 -15.79
CA ARG A 67 -11.13 -1.55 -15.13
C ARG A 67 -12.07 -0.41 -14.79
N ILE A 68 -11.65 0.84 -15.01
CA ILE A 68 -12.42 2.06 -14.77
C ILE A 68 -12.44 2.95 -16.03
N SER A 69 -13.11 4.09 -15.95
CA SER A 69 -13.19 5.07 -17.03
C SER A 69 -11.81 5.46 -17.58
N LYS A 70 -11.68 5.66 -18.90
CA LYS A 70 -10.42 6.12 -19.53
C LYS A 70 -10.10 7.57 -19.19
N GLU A 71 -11.13 8.30 -18.77
CA GLU A 71 -11.16 9.68 -18.34
C GLU A 71 -10.76 9.80 -16.85
N ALA A 72 -10.49 8.67 -16.19
CA ALA A 72 -9.97 8.65 -14.83
C ALA A 72 -8.60 9.32 -14.75
N GLN A 73 -8.31 10.02 -13.65
CA GLN A 73 -6.99 10.56 -13.34
C GLN A 73 -6.31 9.66 -12.31
N LEU A 74 -5.12 9.13 -12.63
CA LEU A 74 -4.43 8.14 -11.80
C LEU A 74 -3.04 8.66 -11.42
N ASP A 75 -2.88 9.10 -10.17
CA ASP A 75 -1.63 9.69 -9.70
C ASP A 75 -0.92 8.79 -8.67
N GLY A 76 0.29 8.37 -8.99
CA GLY A 76 1.14 7.57 -8.13
C GLY A 76 2.20 8.42 -7.44
N PHE A 77 2.33 8.28 -6.13
CA PHE A 77 3.28 9.01 -5.31
C PHE A 77 4.25 8.04 -4.64
N ASP A 78 5.55 8.23 -4.83
CA ASP A 78 6.57 7.48 -4.08
C ASP A 78 7.76 8.38 -3.73
N ILE A 79 8.48 8.02 -2.67
CA ILE A 79 9.74 8.71 -2.32
C ILE A 79 10.88 8.26 -3.22
N ASP A 80 10.80 7.06 -3.80
CA ASP A 80 11.81 6.46 -4.67
C ASP A 80 11.28 6.29 -6.10
N LYS A 81 11.60 7.27 -6.95
CA LYS A 81 11.21 7.25 -8.37
C LYS A 81 11.98 6.24 -9.22
N SER A 82 13.09 5.67 -8.71
CA SER A 82 13.95 4.79 -9.50
C SER A 82 13.28 3.48 -9.92
N LYS A 83 12.15 3.15 -9.28
CA LYS A 83 11.39 1.91 -9.48
C LYS A 83 10.17 2.08 -10.37
N PHE A 84 9.83 3.30 -10.78
CA PHE A 84 8.70 3.54 -11.65
C PHE A 84 8.85 2.75 -12.94
N HIS A 85 7.75 2.17 -13.41
CA HIS A 85 7.71 1.67 -14.78
C HIS A 85 7.96 2.81 -15.77
N GLU A 86 8.56 2.47 -16.90
CA GLU A 86 8.81 3.42 -17.99
C GLU A 86 7.50 4.05 -18.46
N ILE A 87 7.52 5.37 -18.71
CA ILE A 87 6.34 6.15 -19.11
C ILE A 87 5.66 5.52 -20.34
N ALA A 88 6.44 5.03 -21.30
CA ALA A 88 5.92 4.38 -22.50
C ALA A 88 5.12 3.09 -22.24
N SER A 89 5.27 2.48 -21.05
CA SER A 89 4.59 1.27 -20.64
C SER A 89 3.34 1.51 -19.77
N LEU A 90 3.07 2.78 -19.43
CA LEU A 90 1.96 3.21 -18.61
C LEU A 90 0.77 3.67 -19.47
N PRO A 91 -0.47 3.46 -19.01
CA PRO A 91 -1.64 4.09 -19.61
C PRO A 91 -1.50 5.63 -19.65
N PRO A 92 -2.02 6.32 -20.67
CA PRO A 92 -1.87 7.78 -20.83
C PRO A 92 -2.41 8.62 -19.66
N ASN A 93 -3.32 8.04 -18.86
CA ASN A 93 -3.96 8.68 -17.73
C ASN A 93 -3.29 8.36 -16.38
N VAL A 94 -2.16 7.65 -16.39
CA VAL A 94 -1.33 7.35 -15.22
C VAL A 94 -0.14 8.30 -15.16
N LYS A 95 0.05 8.96 -14.01
CA LYS A 95 1.17 9.83 -13.72
C LYS A 95 1.87 9.37 -12.45
N LEU A 96 3.15 8.98 -12.57
CA LEU A 96 3.97 8.61 -11.41
C LEU A 96 4.91 9.76 -11.05
N GLN A 97 5.00 10.10 -9.78
CA GLN A 97 5.72 11.28 -9.32
C GLN A 97 6.23 11.14 -7.88
N TYR A 98 7.12 12.06 -7.50
CA TYR A 98 7.62 12.10 -6.13
C TYR A 98 6.50 12.50 -5.16
N GLY A 99 6.37 11.78 -4.06
CA GLY A 99 5.54 12.18 -2.94
C GLY A 99 5.88 11.41 -1.68
N ASN A 100 5.93 12.11 -0.56
CA ASN A 100 6.20 11.52 0.75
C ASN A 100 4.97 11.68 1.63
N VAL A 101 4.38 10.55 2.05
CA VAL A 101 3.19 10.52 2.92
C VAL A 101 3.39 11.21 4.26
N LEU A 102 4.64 11.44 4.69
CA LEU A 102 4.99 12.13 5.93
C LEU A 102 5.07 13.66 5.79
N HIS A 103 4.89 14.20 4.58
CA HIS A 103 4.84 15.63 4.32
C HIS A 103 3.47 16.04 3.76
N PRO A 104 3.04 17.30 3.94
CA PRO A 104 1.85 17.82 3.29
C PRO A 104 1.96 17.68 1.77
N PHE A 105 0.87 17.28 1.13
CA PHE A 105 0.79 17.23 -0.33
C PHE A 105 0.59 18.64 -0.91
N PRO A 106 1.05 18.89 -2.15
CA PRO A 106 0.78 20.14 -2.87
C PRO A 106 -0.71 20.48 -2.94
N LYS A 107 -1.04 21.79 -2.96
CA LYS A 107 -2.41 22.30 -2.84
C LYS A 107 -3.34 21.78 -3.94
N GLU A 108 -2.81 21.58 -5.14
CA GLU A 108 -3.53 21.08 -6.31
C GLU A 108 -4.07 19.65 -6.14
N TYR A 109 -3.58 18.90 -5.15
CA TYR A 109 -4.00 17.53 -4.86
C TYR A 109 -4.99 17.42 -3.71
N LEU A 110 -5.16 18.49 -2.93
CA LEU A 110 -5.99 18.47 -1.72
C LEU A 110 -7.49 18.43 -2.08
N GLY A 111 -8.24 17.53 -1.45
CA GLY A 111 -9.68 17.41 -1.65
C GLY A 111 -10.09 16.94 -3.05
N THR A 112 -9.19 16.29 -3.80
CA THR A 112 -9.40 16.00 -5.21
C THR A 112 -9.67 14.53 -5.53
N TYR A 113 -9.35 13.60 -4.64
CA TYR A 113 -9.38 12.17 -4.95
C TYR A 113 -10.65 11.48 -4.43
N ASP A 114 -11.21 10.62 -5.28
CA ASP A 114 -12.31 9.71 -4.96
C ASP A 114 -11.81 8.44 -4.25
N LEU A 115 -10.55 8.07 -4.49
CA LEU A 115 -9.83 7.01 -3.77
C LEU A 115 -8.40 7.44 -3.49
N VAL A 116 -7.97 7.28 -2.24
CA VAL A 116 -6.56 7.22 -1.85
C VAL A 116 -6.26 5.77 -1.46
N HIS A 117 -5.45 5.10 -2.27
CA HIS A 117 -4.95 3.75 -2.02
C HIS A 117 -3.57 3.82 -1.37
N VAL A 118 -3.33 2.94 -0.39
CA VAL A 118 -2.03 2.74 0.25
C VAL A 118 -1.82 1.26 0.52
N LYS A 119 -0.61 0.77 0.27
CA LYS A 119 -0.26 -0.63 0.53
C LYS A 119 1.15 -0.79 1.09
N LEU A 120 1.29 -1.69 2.07
CA LEU A 120 2.57 -2.23 2.57
C LEU A 120 3.57 -1.18 3.08
N LEU A 121 3.10 -0.26 3.90
CA LEU A 121 3.93 0.68 4.64
C LEU A 121 4.41 0.14 6.00
N TYR A 122 4.02 -1.10 6.35
CA TYR A 122 4.41 -1.79 7.59
C TYR A 122 5.90 -1.65 7.89
N ALA A 123 6.77 -1.96 6.93
CA ALA A 123 8.23 -1.92 7.11
C ALA A 123 8.85 -0.52 6.99
N ALA A 124 8.09 0.47 6.54
CA ALA A 124 8.58 1.81 6.23
C ALA A 124 8.28 2.84 7.34
N LEU A 125 7.15 2.72 8.03
CA LEU A 125 6.71 3.70 9.03
C LEU A 125 7.13 3.34 10.45
N LYS A 126 7.59 4.35 11.20
CA LYS A 126 7.82 4.29 12.65
C LYS A 126 6.52 4.56 13.43
N LYS A 127 6.54 4.25 14.72
CA LYS A 127 5.39 4.38 15.63
C LYS A 127 4.67 5.72 15.55
N ASP A 128 5.43 6.81 15.53
CA ASP A 128 4.93 8.19 15.52
C ASP A 128 4.58 8.70 14.12
N GLU A 129 4.96 7.97 13.06
CA GLU A 129 4.78 8.37 11.67
C GLU A 129 3.42 7.92 11.10
N TRP A 130 2.79 6.86 11.65
CA TRP A 130 1.49 6.34 11.20
C TRP A 130 0.38 7.39 11.21
N LEU A 131 0.18 8.05 12.35
CA LEU A 131 -0.88 9.07 12.47
C LEU A 131 -0.60 10.27 11.55
N LYS A 132 0.67 10.60 11.34
CA LYS A 132 1.09 11.67 10.43
C LYS A 132 0.76 11.32 8.98
N ALA A 133 1.09 10.11 8.54
CA ALA A 133 0.75 9.59 7.22
C ALA A 133 -0.76 9.63 6.98
N VAL A 134 -1.56 9.07 7.90
CA VAL A 134 -3.03 9.08 7.79
C VAL A 134 -3.57 10.49 7.70
N LYS A 135 -3.08 11.44 8.53
CA LYS A 135 -3.52 12.84 8.49
C LYS A 135 -3.26 13.47 7.11
N ASN A 136 -2.06 13.31 6.56
CA ASN A 136 -1.71 13.86 5.25
C ASN A 136 -2.51 13.20 4.13
N LEU A 137 -2.66 11.87 4.13
CA LEU A 137 -3.43 11.15 3.12
C LEU A 137 -4.91 11.54 3.13
N LYS A 138 -5.50 11.78 4.30
CA LYS A 138 -6.88 12.26 4.39
C LYS A 138 -7.08 13.63 3.76
N THR A 139 -6.06 14.49 3.68
CA THR A 139 -6.18 15.80 3.03
C THR A 139 -6.36 15.71 1.51
N LEU A 140 -6.03 14.57 0.91
CA LEU A 140 -6.21 14.31 -0.52
C LEU A 140 -7.67 13.99 -0.89
N LEU A 141 -8.46 13.49 0.07
CA LEU A 141 -9.80 12.96 -0.18
C LEU A 141 -10.84 14.07 -0.39
N LYS A 142 -11.69 13.87 -1.39
CA LYS A 142 -13.02 14.50 -1.44
C LYS A 142 -13.86 14.10 -0.22
N PRO A 143 -14.92 14.84 0.13
CA PRO A 143 -15.80 14.51 1.25
C PRO A 143 -16.32 13.06 1.26
N ASP A 144 -16.67 12.51 0.08
CA ASP A 144 -17.19 11.14 -0.08
C ASP A 144 -16.13 10.15 -0.58
N GLY A 145 -14.86 10.53 -0.56
CA GLY A 145 -13.75 9.71 -1.03
C GLY A 145 -13.37 8.59 -0.05
N TYR A 146 -12.77 7.53 -0.57
CA TYR A 146 -12.33 6.38 0.21
C TYR A 146 -10.83 6.44 0.49
N LEU A 147 -10.42 6.23 1.74
CA LEU A 147 -9.06 5.79 2.06
C LEU A 147 -9.07 4.27 2.16
N PHE A 148 -8.37 3.60 1.26
CA PHE A 148 -8.17 2.16 1.33
C PHE A 148 -6.71 1.84 1.64
N TRP A 149 -6.48 1.39 2.88
CA TRP A 149 -5.16 1.00 3.36
C TRP A 149 -5.10 -0.51 3.54
N SER A 150 -4.29 -1.17 2.71
CA SER A 150 -4.05 -2.61 2.80
C SER A 150 -2.70 -2.90 3.45
N GLU A 151 -2.69 -3.74 4.47
CA GLU A 151 -1.48 -3.99 5.25
C GLU A 151 -1.37 -5.45 5.68
N ILE A 152 -0.14 -5.85 6.00
CA ILE A 152 0.14 -7.13 6.64
C ILE A 152 0.14 -7.00 8.17
N GLY A 153 -0.34 -8.05 8.84
CA GLY A 153 -0.17 -8.21 10.28
C GLY A 153 1.22 -8.70 10.66
N ALA A 154 1.46 -8.88 11.96
CA ALA A 154 2.62 -9.62 12.42
C ALA A 154 2.52 -11.08 11.96
N TYR A 155 3.55 -11.60 11.29
CA TYR A 155 3.58 -13.01 10.87
C TYR A 155 4.27 -13.89 11.92
N GLY A 156 3.62 -15.00 12.27
CA GLY A 156 4.14 -16.02 13.18
C GLY A 156 5.02 -17.04 12.46
N TYR A 157 6.24 -17.28 12.95
CA TYR A 157 6.95 -18.54 12.69
C TYR A 157 6.64 -19.50 13.84
N ALA A 158 6.24 -20.72 13.51
CA ALA A 158 6.04 -21.80 14.48
C ALA A 158 6.97 -22.97 14.14
N SER A 159 7.56 -23.57 15.16
CA SER A 159 8.38 -24.78 15.04
C SER A 159 8.07 -25.70 16.21
N ASN A 160 7.99 -27.01 15.92
CA ASN A 160 7.81 -28.06 16.91
C ASN A 160 8.91 -29.12 16.70
N PRO A 161 9.80 -29.37 17.67
CA PRO A 161 9.86 -28.73 18.98
C PRO A 161 10.31 -27.25 18.90
N TYR A 162 9.77 -26.44 19.81
CA TYR A 162 10.06 -25.01 19.87
C TYR A 162 11.49 -24.78 20.38
N SER A 163 12.36 -24.23 19.53
CA SER A 163 13.78 -24.06 19.84
C SER A 163 14.06 -22.76 20.61
N ALA A 164 15.16 -22.74 21.37
CA ALA A 164 15.63 -21.52 22.03
C ALA A 164 15.95 -20.39 21.02
N ALA A 165 16.45 -20.75 19.83
CA ALA A 165 16.70 -19.78 18.75
C ALA A 165 15.40 -19.14 18.25
N LEU A 166 14.32 -19.92 18.09
CA LEU A 166 13.02 -19.38 17.70
C LEU A 166 12.42 -18.49 18.80
N HIS A 167 12.64 -18.83 20.07
CA HIS A 167 12.26 -17.98 21.20
C HIS A 167 12.94 -16.60 21.15
N GLU A 168 14.26 -16.59 20.96
CA GLU A 168 15.03 -15.34 20.90
C GLU A 168 14.65 -14.50 19.68
N TRP A 169 14.44 -15.13 18.51
CA TRP A 169 13.91 -14.47 17.33
C TRP A 169 12.58 -13.77 17.62
N LYS A 170 11.63 -14.47 18.26
CA LYS A 170 10.31 -13.92 18.60
C LYS A 170 10.40 -12.75 19.58
N ARG A 171 11.34 -12.79 20.54
CA ARG A 171 11.61 -11.69 21.46
C ARG A 171 12.11 -10.45 20.74
N ILE A 172 13.08 -10.60 19.83
CA ILE A 172 13.64 -9.50 19.04
C ILE A 172 12.57 -8.92 18.10
N GLU A 173 11.83 -9.76 17.40
CA GLU A 173 10.76 -9.35 16.49
C GLU A 173 9.68 -8.56 17.23
N SER A 174 9.23 -9.04 18.39
CA SER A 174 8.25 -8.36 19.22
C SER A 174 8.75 -6.99 19.69
N ALA A 175 10.01 -6.90 20.12
CA ALA A 175 10.62 -5.63 20.54
C ALA A 175 10.72 -4.64 19.37
N ALA A 176 11.07 -5.11 18.17
CA ALA A 176 11.07 -4.28 16.97
C ALA A 176 9.65 -3.84 16.58
N ALA A 177 8.67 -4.75 16.64
CA ALA A 177 7.28 -4.46 16.31
C ALA A 177 6.73 -3.29 17.15
N VAL A 178 6.97 -3.31 18.47
CA VAL A 178 6.58 -2.22 19.37
C VAL A 178 7.24 -0.89 19.00
N LYS A 179 8.53 -0.90 18.61
CA LYS A 179 9.24 0.31 18.15
C LYS A 179 8.64 0.89 16.86
N PHE A 180 8.14 0.04 15.97
CA PHE A 180 7.44 0.45 14.75
C PHE A 180 5.94 0.77 14.98
N GLY A 181 5.47 0.69 16.23
CA GLY A 181 4.07 1.00 16.59
C GLY A 181 3.07 -0.10 16.29
N ARG A 182 3.55 -1.33 16.08
CA ARG A 182 2.73 -2.50 15.79
C ARG A 182 2.35 -3.22 17.09
N ASP A 183 1.17 -3.83 17.12
CA ASP A 183 0.76 -4.71 18.21
C ASP A 183 1.29 -6.15 17.99
N PRO A 184 2.22 -6.64 18.82
CA PRO A 184 2.77 -7.99 18.68
C PRO A 184 1.78 -9.11 19.03
N LYS A 185 0.60 -8.77 19.59
CA LYS A 185 -0.42 -9.74 20.00
C LYS A 185 -1.56 -9.91 18.98
N TYR A 186 -1.62 -9.07 17.95
CA TYR A 186 -2.75 -9.10 17.02
C TYR A 186 -2.66 -10.29 16.05
N MET A 187 -3.38 -11.36 16.37
CA MET A 187 -3.85 -12.37 15.42
C MET A 187 -5.25 -11.95 14.97
N PRO A 188 -5.52 -11.66 13.69
CA PRO A 188 -6.89 -11.48 13.24
C PRO A 188 -7.64 -12.80 13.45
N ASN A 189 -8.83 -12.72 14.07
CA ASN A 189 -9.73 -13.88 14.16
C ASN A 189 -9.98 -14.41 12.74
N PRO A 190 -9.99 -15.74 12.51
CA PRO A 190 -10.42 -16.28 11.24
C PRO A 190 -11.83 -15.73 10.93
N PRO A 191 -12.14 -15.40 9.66
CA PRO A 191 -13.48 -14.99 9.30
C PRO A 191 -14.46 -16.07 9.76
N VAL A 192 -15.44 -15.67 10.57
CA VAL A 192 -16.55 -16.54 10.95
C VAL A 192 -17.24 -16.94 9.64
N PRO A 193 -17.39 -18.24 9.33
CA PRO A 193 -18.13 -18.63 8.15
C PRO A 193 -19.56 -18.10 8.30
N ILE A 194 -19.98 -17.27 7.35
CA ILE A 194 -21.38 -16.90 7.20
C ILE A 194 -22.09 -18.19 6.84
N ALA A 195 -22.74 -18.82 7.83
CA ALA A 195 -23.67 -19.90 7.57
C ALA A 195 -24.84 -19.30 6.80
N CYS A 196 -24.97 -19.63 5.52
CA CYS A 196 -26.22 -19.48 4.82
C CYS A 196 -27.20 -20.49 5.42
N THR A 197 -28.18 -20.01 6.17
CA THR A 197 -29.43 -20.71 6.48
C THR A 197 -30.58 -19.82 6.07
#